data_AF-A0A955HSI2-F1
#
_entry.id   AF-A0A955HSI2-F1
#
_cell.length_a   1.000
_cell.length_b   1.000
_cell.length_c   1.000
_cell.angle_alpha   90.00
_cell.angle_beta   90.00
_cell.angle_gamma   90.00
#
_symmetry.space_group_name_H-M   'P 1'
#
loop_
_entity.id
_entity.type
_entity.pdbx_description
1 polymer ?
#
loop_
_entity_poly.entity_id
_entity_poly.type
_entity_poly.pdbx_seq_one_letter_code
_entity_poly.pdbx_strand_id
1 'polypeptide(L)'
;MHSWNDLLPRVKIGAAMLLAFFCTTMFAPVPNLYVQHVVLKERFSTIQEQIMQMSSSISQLQAYLPENNLAFIVPFFTNKSTQTIQQASGNQSGELTFPTGSGNVPTTSNSTSPPSSSPSQGKNLPSVTPTSANIMAPTNTQSPKATNTPFPTATRKPNPTATQVPVKNVQPINCPSTSSRSYGTISIVGSPETRNVATHPDINLDVRGYAPVNEAKQHIRIYTPLEPVDPPQLTTLGNFTSLPPIVGTYRANHWDWNNNARGPAITVPVVTVIGIGMNPGDLLHTPVSGYDIGGGKEVMVLFATQTKLTIKYTREDNMAYGYGLHFDDICVDPNLVALYNQMNSQGRHILPALSEGEVFGVARTGEVKVAVRDTGAFQDLREIDNWWEAFL
;
A
#
# COMPACT_ATOMS: atom_id res chain seq x y z
N MET A 1 -26.40 12.63 -21.44
CA MET A 1 -25.21 11.91 -21.94
C MET A 1 -24.34 12.91 -22.66
N HIS A 2 -23.22 13.33 -22.06
CA HIS A 2 -22.24 14.17 -22.77
C HIS A 2 -21.43 13.29 -23.72
N SER A 3 -21.22 13.78 -24.94
CA SER A 3 -20.51 13.07 -26.00
C SER A 3 -19.01 12.97 -25.66
N TRP A 4 -18.38 11.84 -25.99
CA TRP A 4 -16.93 11.64 -25.83
C TRP A 4 -16.08 12.72 -26.50
N ASN A 5 -16.62 13.39 -27.52
CA ASN A 5 -15.98 14.51 -28.20
C ASN A 5 -15.83 15.76 -27.31
N ASP A 6 -16.59 15.88 -26.23
CA ASP A 6 -16.51 17.01 -25.28
C ASP A 6 -15.46 16.79 -24.17
N LEU A 7 -15.05 15.54 -23.92
CA LEU A 7 -14.12 15.14 -22.86
C LEU A 7 -12.66 15.13 -23.32
N LEU A 8 -12.38 14.71 -24.56
CA LEU A 8 -11.01 14.65 -25.09
C LEU A 8 -10.24 15.99 -25.05
N PRO A 9 -10.86 17.14 -25.39
CA PRO A 9 -10.19 18.43 -25.29
C PRO A 9 -9.82 18.79 -23.85
N ARG A 10 -10.66 18.41 -22.88
CA ARG A 10 -10.45 18.71 -21.45
C ARG A 10 -9.30 17.90 -20.86
N VAL A 11 -9.17 16.63 -21.26
CA VAL A 11 -8.03 15.77 -20.87
C VAL A 11 -6.73 16.27 -21.47
N LYS A 12 -6.73 16.70 -22.74
CA LYS A 12 -5.55 17.28 -23.41
C LYS A 12 -5.11 18.60 -22.78
N ILE A 13 -6.06 19.47 -22.43
CA ILE A 13 -5.78 20.73 -21.73
C ILE A 13 -5.23 20.46 -20.33
N GLY A 14 -5.80 19.50 -19.60
CA GLY A 14 -5.29 19.08 -18.28
C GLY A 14 -3.85 18.57 -18.34
N ALA A 15 -3.52 17.71 -19.30
CA ALA A 15 -2.16 17.18 -19.48
C ALA A 15 -1.15 18.28 -19.89
N ALA A 16 -1.56 19.23 -20.75
CA ALA A 16 -0.71 20.35 -21.16
C ALA A 16 -0.47 21.35 -20.02
N MET A 17 -1.48 21.64 -19.20
CA MET A 17 -1.35 22.48 -18.00
C MET A 17 -0.43 21.82 -16.97
N LEU A 18 -0.50 20.50 -16.81
CA LEU A 18 0.40 19.74 -15.92
C LEU A 18 1.85 19.86 -16.39
N LEU A 19 2.11 19.68 -17.69
CA LEU A 19 3.47 19.75 -18.26
C LEU A 19 4.08 21.16 -18.14
N ALA A 20 3.25 22.20 -18.32
CA ALA A 20 3.66 23.59 -18.12
C ALA A 20 3.99 23.88 -16.65
N PHE A 21 3.16 23.39 -15.72
CA PHE A 21 3.40 23.50 -14.28
C PHE A 21 4.71 22.79 -13.86
N PHE A 22 4.98 21.61 -14.41
CA PHE A 22 6.23 20.86 -14.24
C PHE A 22 7.47 21.67 -14.66
N CYS A 23 7.42 22.36 -15.81
CA CYS A 23 8.54 23.18 -16.28
C CYS A 23 8.77 24.42 -15.41
N THR A 24 7.73 25.10 -14.93
CA THR A 24 7.91 26.30 -14.10
C THR A 24 8.38 26.01 -12.68
N THR A 25 8.05 24.85 -12.13
CA THR A 25 8.37 24.51 -10.73
C THR A 25 9.73 23.84 -10.55
N MET A 26 10.23 23.13 -11.58
CA MET A 26 11.55 22.48 -11.55
C MET A 26 12.72 23.47 -11.75
N PHE A 27 12.50 24.60 -12.43
CA PHE A 27 13.59 25.50 -12.87
C PHE A 27 13.61 26.88 -12.20
N ALA A 28 12.85 27.09 -11.12
CA ALA A 28 12.94 28.33 -10.36
C ALA A 28 14.28 28.40 -9.60
N PRO A 29 15.08 29.48 -9.76
CA PRO A 29 16.36 29.61 -9.09
C PRO A 29 16.16 29.74 -7.57
N VAL A 30 16.82 28.88 -6.80
CA VAL A 30 16.82 28.94 -5.33
C VAL A 30 18.23 29.29 -4.86
N PRO A 31 18.43 30.38 -4.10
CA PRO A 31 19.72 30.67 -3.50
C PRO A 31 19.93 29.75 -2.30
N ASN A 32 21.06 29.03 -2.27
CA ASN A 32 21.55 28.13 -1.20
C ASN A 32 21.33 26.61 -1.41
N LEU A 33 22.45 25.88 -1.51
CA LEU A 33 22.54 24.43 -1.77
C LEU A 33 21.94 23.55 -0.67
N TYR A 34 21.90 24.01 0.58
CA TYR A 34 21.34 23.22 1.69
C TYR A 34 19.80 23.23 1.68
N VAL A 35 19.19 24.37 1.33
CA VAL A 35 17.74 24.51 1.17
C VAL A 35 17.25 23.75 -0.07
N GLN A 36 18.08 23.63 -1.11
CA GLN A 36 17.75 22.84 -2.31
C GLN A 36 17.45 21.37 -1.99
N HIS A 37 18.24 20.70 -1.15
CA HIS A 37 18.04 19.26 -0.92
C HIS A 37 16.73 18.93 -0.18
N VAL A 38 16.34 19.76 0.79
CA VAL A 38 15.10 19.54 1.56
C VAL A 38 13.87 19.87 0.72
N VAL A 39 13.89 21.02 0.04
CA VAL A 39 12.77 21.45 -0.83
C VAL A 39 12.61 20.53 -2.05
N LEU A 40 13.71 20.03 -2.62
CA LEU A 40 13.64 19.04 -3.70
C LEU A 40 13.03 17.72 -3.20
N LYS A 41 13.42 17.21 -2.03
CA LYS A 41 12.81 15.99 -1.46
C LYS A 41 11.30 16.14 -1.23
N GLU A 42 10.86 17.26 -0.68
CA GLU A 42 9.43 17.54 -0.46
C GLU A 42 8.67 17.61 -1.78
N ARG A 43 9.20 18.35 -2.77
CA ARG A 43 8.58 18.45 -4.11
C ARG A 43 8.52 17.11 -4.83
N PHE A 44 9.54 16.27 -4.70
CA PHE A 44 9.53 14.92 -5.25
C PHE A 44 8.47 14.04 -4.60
N SER A 45 8.29 14.11 -3.28
CA SER A 45 7.24 13.36 -2.58
C SER A 45 5.83 13.77 -3.03
N THR A 46 5.57 15.08 -3.13
CA THR A 46 4.27 15.59 -3.60
C THR A 46 3.98 15.20 -5.05
N ILE A 47 4.98 15.28 -5.94
CA ILE A 47 4.85 14.88 -7.34
C ILE A 47 4.60 13.37 -7.46
N GLN A 48 5.31 12.55 -6.67
CA GLN A 48 5.09 11.10 -6.64
C GLN A 48 3.66 10.77 -6.19
N GLU A 49 3.15 11.42 -5.13
CA GLU A 49 1.76 11.22 -4.69
C GLU A 49 0.73 11.64 -5.73
N GLN A 50 0.94 12.75 -6.44
CA GLN A 50 0.06 13.16 -7.54
C GLN A 50 0.06 12.16 -8.70
N ILE A 51 1.24 11.63 -9.05
CA ILE A 51 1.37 10.57 -10.05
C ILE A 51 0.66 9.30 -9.57
N MET A 52 0.79 8.94 -8.30
CA MET A 52 0.13 7.75 -7.71
C MET A 52 -1.40 7.91 -7.67
N GLN A 53 -1.91 9.08 -7.28
CA GLN A 53 -3.35 9.39 -7.33
C GLN A 53 -3.90 9.34 -8.75
N MET A 54 -3.13 9.84 -9.73
CA MET A 54 -3.50 9.75 -11.14
C MET A 54 -3.50 8.31 -11.66
N SER A 55 -2.49 7.51 -11.34
CA SER A 55 -2.41 6.09 -11.74
C SER A 55 -3.55 5.27 -11.15
N SER A 56 -3.86 5.45 -9.85
CA SER A 56 -5.00 4.79 -9.19
C SER A 56 -6.33 5.19 -9.85
N SER A 57 -6.51 6.47 -10.16
CA SER A 57 -7.70 6.95 -10.88
C SER A 57 -7.82 6.36 -12.28
N ILE A 58 -6.69 6.15 -12.98
CA ILE A 58 -6.66 5.51 -14.30
C ILE A 58 -7.01 4.02 -14.20
N SER A 59 -6.44 3.28 -13.24
CA SER A 59 -6.75 1.86 -13.03
C SER A 59 -8.23 1.64 -12.66
N GLN A 60 -8.79 2.51 -11.81
CA GLN A 60 -10.22 2.47 -11.49
C GLN A 60 -11.09 2.78 -12.70
N LEU A 61 -10.72 3.77 -13.54
CA LEU A 61 -11.42 4.05 -14.79
C LEU A 61 -11.35 2.87 -15.79
N GLN A 62 -10.25 2.11 -15.80
CA GLN A 62 -10.12 0.91 -16.63
C GLN A 62 -11.08 -0.21 -16.19
N ALA A 63 -11.36 -0.35 -14.90
CA ALA A 63 -12.34 -1.32 -14.38
C ALA A 63 -13.80 -1.02 -14.78
N TYR A 64 -14.10 0.22 -15.20
CA TYR A 64 -15.45 0.65 -15.62
C TYR A 64 -15.64 0.72 -17.14
N LEU A 65 -14.62 0.43 -17.96
CA LEU A 65 -14.72 0.47 -19.42
C LEU A 65 -14.81 -0.94 -20.02
N PRO A 66 -15.76 -1.21 -20.95
CA PRO A 66 -15.79 -2.48 -21.67
C PRO A 66 -14.55 -2.64 -22.56
N GLU A 67 -14.03 -3.87 -22.66
CA GLU A 67 -12.72 -4.25 -23.26
C GLU A 67 -12.43 -3.65 -24.65
N ASN A 68 -13.46 -3.25 -25.39
CA ASN A 68 -13.36 -2.76 -26.76
C ASN A 68 -12.82 -1.31 -26.90
N ASN A 69 -12.58 -0.59 -25.80
CA ASN A 69 -12.07 0.80 -25.83
C ASN A 69 -10.58 0.96 -25.46
N LEU A 70 -9.86 -0.12 -25.16
CA LEU A 70 -8.49 -0.08 -24.64
C LEU A 70 -7.41 0.28 -25.69
N ALA A 71 -7.73 0.23 -26.98
CA ALA A 71 -6.76 0.46 -28.07
C ALA A 71 -6.29 1.92 -28.22
N PHE A 72 -6.95 2.90 -27.57
CA PHE A 72 -6.67 4.33 -27.78
C PHE A 72 -5.77 4.97 -26.70
N ILE A 73 -5.54 4.32 -25.57
CA ILE A 73 -4.94 4.97 -24.38
C ILE A 73 -3.46 4.57 -24.18
N VAL A 74 -3.07 3.35 -24.59
CA VAL A 74 -1.76 2.76 -24.26
C VAL A 74 -0.53 3.39 -24.95
N PRO A 75 -0.56 3.92 -26.19
CA PRO A 75 0.70 4.35 -26.84
C PRO A 75 1.20 5.74 -26.40
N PHE A 76 0.44 6.49 -25.59
CA PHE A 76 0.81 7.88 -25.25
C PHE A 76 1.83 8.01 -24.10
N PHE A 77 1.99 7.00 -23.24
CA PHE A 77 2.79 7.10 -22.02
C PHE A 77 4.12 6.33 -22.04
N THR A 78 4.27 5.32 -22.91
CA THR A 78 5.46 4.45 -22.92
C THR A 78 6.61 4.94 -23.79
N ASN A 79 6.38 5.88 -24.72
CA ASN A 79 7.39 6.22 -25.75
C ASN A 79 8.21 7.51 -25.46
N LYS A 80 7.74 8.42 -24.60
CA LYS A 80 8.44 9.69 -24.31
C LYS A 80 9.29 9.70 -23.03
N SER A 81 8.98 8.84 -22.05
CA SER A 81 9.73 8.75 -20.79
C SER A 81 11.11 8.13 -20.98
N THR A 82 11.24 7.13 -21.85
CA THR A 82 12.50 6.40 -22.09
C THR A 82 13.54 7.22 -22.86
N GLN A 83 13.12 8.11 -23.76
CA GLN A 83 14.05 8.95 -24.54
C GLN A 83 14.69 10.08 -23.73
N THR A 84 14.02 10.57 -22.68
CA THR A 84 14.52 11.70 -21.88
C THR A 84 15.57 11.25 -20.84
N ILE A 85 15.51 10.01 -20.37
CA ILE A 85 16.44 9.47 -19.36
C ILE A 85 17.81 9.09 -19.96
N GLN A 86 17.87 8.69 -21.24
CA GLN A 86 19.14 8.35 -21.90
C GLN A 86 19.96 9.59 -22.35
N GLN A 87 19.36 10.77 -22.48
CA GLN A 87 20.09 11.99 -22.87
C GLN A 87 20.75 12.71 -21.67
N ALA A 88 20.39 12.38 -20.43
CA ALA A 88 20.95 13.03 -19.23
C ALA A 88 22.19 12.32 -18.63
N SER A 89 22.53 11.11 -19.08
CA SER A 89 23.67 10.34 -18.53
C SER A 89 24.96 10.39 -19.38
N GLY A 90 24.91 11.01 -20.56
CA GLY A 90 26.02 11.01 -21.52
C GLY A 90 26.65 12.39 -21.70
N ASN A 91 27.34 12.91 -20.68
CA ASN A 91 28.45 13.87 -20.83
C ASN A 91 28.87 14.38 -19.45
N GLN A 92 29.98 13.87 -18.91
CA GLN A 92 31.04 14.63 -18.20
C GLN A 92 32.15 13.63 -17.79
N SER A 93 33.18 13.48 -18.62
CA SER A 93 34.48 12.94 -18.21
C SER A 93 35.54 13.97 -18.59
N GLY A 94 35.74 14.95 -17.71
CA GLY A 94 36.85 15.91 -17.78
C GLY A 94 37.98 15.41 -16.89
N GLU A 95 39.10 15.10 -17.53
CA GLU A 95 40.35 14.59 -16.96
C GLU A 95 41.06 15.68 -16.12
N LEU A 96 41.31 15.38 -14.84
CA LEU A 96 42.15 16.21 -13.96
C LEU A 96 43.49 15.49 -13.72
N THR A 97 44.56 16.04 -14.28
CA THR A 97 45.94 15.60 -14.07
C THR A 97 46.56 16.35 -12.89
N PHE A 98 47.24 15.63 -11.99
CA PHE A 98 48.13 16.19 -10.97
C PHE A 98 49.53 15.57 -11.11
N PRO A 99 50.61 16.34 -10.87
CA PRO A 99 51.98 15.89 -11.09
C PRO A 99 52.48 14.97 -9.97
N THR A 100 53.21 13.95 -10.37
CA THR A 100 53.87 12.95 -9.50
C THR A 100 55.21 13.46 -8.98
N GLY A 101 55.36 13.50 -7.66
CA GLY A 101 56.63 13.68 -6.96
C GLY A 101 57.15 12.35 -6.45
N SER A 102 58.36 11.96 -6.86
CA SER A 102 59.02 10.70 -6.54
C SER A 102 59.59 10.66 -5.13
N GLY A 103 59.52 9.50 -4.47
CA GLY A 103 60.25 9.20 -3.24
C GLY A 103 60.35 7.68 -3.03
N ASN A 104 61.58 7.17 -3.01
CA ASN A 104 61.95 5.75 -2.97
C ASN A 104 61.94 5.13 -1.54
N VAL A 105 62.12 3.80 -1.52
CA VAL A 105 62.70 2.89 -0.49
C VAL A 105 61.68 2.28 0.54
N PRO A 106 61.89 1.06 1.11
CA PRO A 106 61.72 -0.27 0.50
C PRO A 106 60.95 -1.32 1.38
N THR A 107 60.58 -2.45 0.75
CA THR A 107 60.44 -3.85 1.28
C THR A 107 59.82 -4.14 2.67
N THR A 108 58.81 -5.03 2.72
CA THR A 108 58.93 -6.43 3.24
C THR A 108 57.63 -7.25 3.14
N SER A 109 57.82 -8.56 2.90
CA SER A 109 57.06 -9.76 3.34
C SER A 109 55.66 -10.10 2.79
N ASN A 110 55.67 -11.04 1.84
CA ASN A 110 54.99 -12.35 1.85
C ASN A 110 53.81 -12.61 2.80
N SER A 111 52.67 -13.01 2.22
CA SER A 111 51.83 -14.09 2.77
C SER A 111 51.08 -14.81 1.65
N THR A 112 51.47 -16.06 1.46
CA THR A 112 50.91 -17.13 0.63
C THR A 112 49.47 -17.50 1.00
N SER A 113 48.63 -17.70 -0.02
CA SER A 113 47.40 -18.52 0.06
C SER A 113 47.47 -19.63 -1.00
N PRO A 114 47.10 -20.88 -0.68
CA PRO A 114 47.28 -22.04 -1.56
C PRO A 114 46.13 -22.26 -2.55
N PRO A 115 46.34 -23.11 -3.59
CA PRO A 115 45.39 -23.35 -4.68
C PRO A 115 44.59 -24.65 -4.51
N SER A 116 43.35 -24.69 -4.99
CA SER A 116 42.72 -25.92 -5.54
C SER A 116 41.35 -25.54 -6.13
N SER A 117 41.15 -25.66 -7.45
CA SER A 117 40.72 -26.83 -8.23
C SER A 117 39.21 -26.86 -8.51
N SER A 118 38.86 -26.42 -9.73
CA SER A 118 37.67 -26.81 -10.52
C SER A 118 37.54 -28.36 -10.62
N PRO A 119 36.39 -29.00 -10.98
CA PRO A 119 35.64 -28.66 -12.21
C PRO A 119 34.13 -29.00 -12.31
N SER A 120 33.56 -28.53 -13.44
CA SER A 120 32.45 -29.16 -14.20
C SER A 120 31.02 -28.91 -13.67
N GLN A 121 29.95 -28.78 -14.46
CA GLN A 121 29.68 -29.07 -15.87
C GLN A 121 28.68 -28.03 -16.42
N GLY A 122 28.91 -27.58 -17.65
CA GLY A 122 27.89 -26.93 -18.46
C GLY A 122 26.87 -27.96 -18.94
N LYS A 123 25.58 -27.68 -18.71
CA LYS A 123 24.48 -28.32 -19.44
C LYS A 123 23.89 -27.30 -20.41
N ASN A 124 24.12 -27.57 -21.69
CA ASN A 124 23.46 -26.94 -22.82
C ASN A 124 21.95 -27.12 -22.71
N LEU A 125 21.20 -26.01 -22.69
CA LEU A 125 19.76 -26.00 -22.92
C LEU A 125 19.52 -25.91 -24.43
N PRO A 126 18.74 -26.80 -25.05
CA PRO A 126 18.38 -26.67 -26.46
C PRO A 126 17.38 -25.51 -26.65
N SER A 127 17.75 -24.62 -27.56
CA SER A 127 16.88 -23.59 -28.14
C SER A 127 15.75 -24.27 -28.91
N VAL A 128 14.52 -24.16 -28.42
CA VAL A 128 13.31 -24.64 -29.12
C VAL A 128 12.73 -23.47 -29.92
N THR A 129 12.85 -23.56 -31.23
CA THR A 129 12.18 -22.69 -32.21
C THR A 129 10.67 -22.97 -32.16
N PRO A 130 9.79 -21.97 -32.01
CA PRO A 130 8.36 -22.20 -32.14
C PRO A 130 7.99 -22.36 -33.62
N THR A 131 7.54 -23.57 -33.97
CA THR A 131 6.93 -23.91 -35.26
C THR A 131 5.60 -23.17 -35.42
N SER A 132 5.47 -22.39 -36.49
CA SER A 132 4.22 -21.74 -36.90
C SER A 132 3.12 -22.78 -37.15
N ALA A 133 2.06 -22.73 -36.35
CA ALA A 133 0.84 -23.48 -36.60
C ALA A 133 -0.01 -22.74 -37.65
N ASN A 134 -0.39 -23.47 -38.70
CA ASN A 134 -1.29 -23.04 -39.76
C ASN A 134 -2.63 -22.54 -39.19
N ILE A 135 -2.98 -21.30 -39.52
CA ILE A 135 -4.29 -20.71 -39.29
C ILE A 135 -5.26 -21.32 -40.32
N MET A 136 -6.14 -22.23 -39.88
CA MET A 136 -7.32 -22.61 -40.64
C MET A 136 -8.38 -21.51 -40.50
N ALA A 137 -8.89 -21.05 -41.64
CA ALA A 137 -9.95 -20.06 -41.75
C ALA A 137 -11.24 -20.53 -41.06
N PRO A 138 -11.97 -19.65 -40.33
CA PRO A 138 -13.26 -20.00 -39.78
C PRO A 138 -14.32 -20.06 -40.88
N THR A 139 -14.98 -21.21 -40.97
CA THR A 139 -16.16 -21.46 -41.81
C THR A 139 -17.32 -20.58 -41.37
N ASN A 140 -17.95 -19.96 -42.36
CA ASN A 140 -19.04 -19.00 -42.23
C ASN A 140 -20.34 -19.73 -41.85
N THR A 141 -20.66 -19.83 -40.56
CA THR A 141 -21.94 -20.35 -40.09
C THR A 141 -22.86 -19.18 -39.74
N GLN A 142 -23.96 -19.06 -40.48
CA GLN A 142 -24.98 -18.02 -40.31
C GLN A 142 -25.53 -18.01 -38.87
N SER A 143 -25.51 -16.83 -38.27
CA SER A 143 -26.04 -16.55 -36.94
C SER A 143 -27.57 -16.65 -36.95
N PRO A 144 -28.20 -17.45 -36.05
CA PRO A 144 -29.65 -17.48 -35.95
C PRO A 144 -30.18 -16.16 -35.41
N LYS A 145 -31.22 -15.65 -36.08
CA LYS A 145 -31.99 -14.45 -35.74
C LYS A 145 -32.45 -14.51 -34.27
N ALA A 146 -32.01 -13.55 -33.47
CA ALA A 146 -32.41 -13.42 -32.07
C ALA A 146 -33.91 -13.14 -31.95
N THR A 147 -34.64 -14.09 -31.37
CA THR A 147 -36.02 -13.90 -30.92
C THR A 147 -35.97 -13.35 -29.49
N ASN A 148 -36.49 -12.13 -29.30
CA ASN A 148 -36.66 -11.52 -27.97
C ASN A 148 -37.74 -12.28 -27.19
N THR A 149 -37.34 -13.36 -26.53
CA THR A 149 -38.15 -14.01 -25.50
C THR A 149 -37.72 -13.41 -24.15
N PRO A 150 -38.63 -12.81 -23.36
CA PRO A 150 -38.29 -12.29 -22.04
C PRO A 150 -37.76 -13.43 -21.16
N PHE A 151 -36.58 -13.22 -20.57
CA PHE A 151 -36.03 -14.14 -19.58
C PHE A 151 -37.02 -14.30 -18.41
N PRO A 152 -37.30 -15.53 -17.94
CA PRO A 152 -38.05 -15.71 -16.72
C PRO A 152 -37.27 -15.04 -15.58
N THR A 153 -37.94 -14.16 -14.84
CA THR A 153 -37.45 -13.56 -13.62
C THR A 153 -36.96 -14.67 -12.69
N ALA A 154 -35.64 -14.86 -12.60
CA ALA A 154 -35.05 -15.74 -11.63
C ALA A 154 -35.33 -15.15 -10.25
N THR A 155 -36.29 -15.72 -9.54
CA THR A 155 -36.58 -15.39 -8.14
C THR A 155 -35.31 -15.69 -7.35
N ARG A 156 -34.54 -14.64 -7.02
CA ARG A 156 -33.33 -14.74 -6.19
C ARG A 156 -33.76 -15.38 -4.88
N LYS A 157 -33.38 -16.64 -4.66
CA LYS A 157 -33.56 -17.30 -3.36
C LYS A 157 -32.89 -16.39 -2.34
N PRO A 158 -33.59 -15.91 -1.29
CA PRO A 158 -32.96 -15.10 -0.27
C PRO A 158 -31.78 -15.90 0.26
N ASN A 159 -30.58 -15.32 0.13
CA ASN A 159 -29.40 -15.83 0.81
C ASN A 159 -29.78 -15.94 2.29
N PRO A 160 -29.54 -17.07 2.99
CA PRO A 160 -29.87 -17.17 4.39
C PRO A 160 -29.27 -15.96 5.11
N THR A 161 -30.14 -15.12 5.66
CA THR A 161 -29.76 -14.03 6.54
C THR A 161 -28.89 -14.67 7.60
N ALA A 162 -27.58 -14.39 7.57
CA ALA A 162 -26.71 -14.77 8.67
C ALA A 162 -27.36 -14.23 9.93
N THR A 163 -27.79 -15.13 10.81
CA THR A 163 -28.37 -14.77 12.10
C THR A 163 -27.31 -13.95 12.81
N GLN A 164 -27.42 -12.62 12.73
CA GLN A 164 -26.54 -11.73 13.46
C GLN A 164 -26.80 -12.05 14.93
N VAL A 165 -25.81 -12.67 15.59
CA VAL A 165 -25.84 -12.81 17.03
C VAL A 165 -26.00 -11.39 17.57
N PRO A 166 -27.06 -11.08 18.33
CA PRO A 166 -27.25 -9.75 18.86
C PRO A 166 -25.99 -9.39 19.64
N VAL A 167 -25.32 -8.31 19.21
CA VAL A 167 -24.18 -7.74 19.93
C VAL A 167 -24.71 -7.37 21.30
N LYS A 168 -24.42 -8.21 22.30
CA LYS A 168 -24.75 -7.94 23.68
C LYS A 168 -24.17 -6.57 23.99
N ASN A 169 -24.91 -5.71 24.68
CA ASN A 169 -24.40 -4.41 25.11
C ASN A 169 -23.29 -4.64 26.15
N VAL A 170 -22.08 -4.97 25.66
CA VAL A 170 -20.93 -5.32 26.50
C VAL A 170 -20.20 -4.03 26.82
N GLN A 171 -20.01 -3.78 28.12
CA GLN A 171 -19.30 -2.61 28.60
C GLN A 171 -17.86 -2.60 28.08
N PRO A 172 -17.32 -1.44 27.69
CA PRO A 172 -15.90 -1.31 27.38
C PRO A 172 -15.02 -1.81 28.54
N ILE A 173 -13.90 -2.45 28.21
CA ILE A 173 -12.89 -2.81 29.21
C ILE A 173 -11.89 -1.68 29.41
N ASN A 174 -11.28 -1.65 30.59
CA ASN A 174 -10.09 -0.83 30.84
C ASN A 174 -8.87 -1.54 30.23
N CYS A 175 -8.01 -0.78 29.57
CA CYS A 175 -6.80 -1.36 28.99
C CYS A 175 -5.84 -1.86 30.07
N PRO A 176 -5.23 -3.05 29.88
CA PRO A 176 -4.28 -3.59 30.84
C PRO A 176 -3.12 -2.63 31.09
N SER A 177 -2.69 -2.52 32.34
CA SER A 177 -1.52 -1.72 32.74
C SER A 177 -0.22 -2.52 32.75
N THR A 178 -0.30 -3.85 32.72
CA THR A 178 0.85 -4.78 32.74
C THR A 178 0.64 -5.91 31.76
N SER A 179 1.74 -6.45 31.22
CA SER A 179 1.74 -7.64 30.38
C SER A 179 2.97 -8.51 30.64
N SER A 180 2.86 -9.81 30.39
CA SER A 180 3.98 -10.74 30.35
C SER A 180 4.55 -10.96 28.94
N ARG A 181 3.95 -10.35 27.91
CA ARG A 181 4.42 -10.47 26.52
C ARG A 181 5.71 -9.69 26.29
N SER A 182 6.54 -10.20 25.39
CA SER A 182 7.76 -9.54 24.94
C SER A 182 7.73 -9.39 23.43
N TYR A 183 8.14 -8.23 22.94
CA TYR A 183 8.11 -7.91 21.50
C TYR A 183 9.53 -7.73 20.97
N GLY A 184 9.72 -8.09 19.70
CA GLY A 184 10.98 -7.89 19.00
C GLY A 184 11.09 -6.50 18.38
N THR A 185 12.25 -6.21 17.81
CA THR A 185 12.50 -5.00 17.04
C THR A 185 13.12 -5.33 15.69
N ILE A 186 13.03 -4.41 14.74
CA ILE A 186 13.68 -4.50 13.43
C ILE A 186 14.29 -3.16 13.04
N SER A 187 15.42 -3.18 12.33
CA SER A 187 15.99 -1.96 11.75
C SER A 187 15.16 -1.49 10.57
N ILE A 188 14.93 -0.19 10.45
CA ILE A 188 14.24 0.38 9.29
C ILE A 188 15.08 0.25 8.01
N VAL A 189 14.43 0.42 6.86
CA VAL A 189 15.07 0.69 5.57
C VAL A 189 14.89 2.16 5.23
N GLY A 190 15.97 2.83 4.82
CA GLY A 190 15.95 4.24 4.48
C GLY A 190 16.20 5.17 5.68
N SER A 191 15.61 6.37 5.62
CA SER A 191 15.76 7.39 6.67
C SER A 191 14.57 7.35 7.64
N PRO A 192 14.79 7.59 8.94
CA PRO A 192 13.68 7.71 9.89
C PRO A 192 12.75 8.86 9.55
N GLU A 193 11.47 8.74 9.94
CA GLU A 193 10.53 9.86 9.92
C GLU A 193 11.01 10.93 10.91
N THR A 194 11.09 12.16 10.43
CA THR A 194 11.58 13.31 11.21
C THR A 194 10.46 14.16 11.76
N ARG A 195 9.26 14.09 11.15
CA ARG A 195 8.05 14.73 11.65
C ARG A 195 7.58 14.02 12.90
N ASN A 196 6.90 14.77 13.77
CA ASN A 196 6.26 14.17 14.93
C ASN A 196 5.14 13.22 14.50
N VAL A 197 5.35 11.93 14.69
CA VAL A 197 4.42 10.83 14.36
C VAL A 197 3.06 10.96 15.04
N ALA A 198 2.99 11.56 16.24
CA ALA A 198 1.72 11.82 16.91
C ALA A 198 0.84 12.82 16.15
N THR A 199 1.44 13.68 15.33
CA THR A 199 0.75 14.67 14.49
C THR A 199 0.89 14.36 13.00
N HIS A 200 1.33 13.16 12.64
CA HIS A 200 1.57 12.77 11.25
C HIS A 200 0.29 12.21 10.61
N PRO A 201 -0.26 12.82 9.54
CA PRO A 201 -1.57 12.47 8.98
C PRO A 201 -1.66 11.07 8.36
N ASP A 202 -0.53 10.55 7.86
CA ASP A 202 -0.50 9.19 7.32
C ASP A 202 -0.20 8.09 8.34
N ILE A 203 0.41 8.41 9.48
CA ILE A 203 0.84 7.42 10.48
C ILE A 203 -0.18 7.38 11.62
N ASN A 204 -0.67 8.53 12.08
CA ASN A 204 -1.72 8.61 13.08
C ASN A 204 -3.06 8.98 12.41
N LEU A 205 -3.94 7.98 12.28
CA LEU A 205 -5.23 8.12 11.60
C LEU A 205 -6.10 9.24 12.18
N ASP A 206 -5.99 9.56 13.47
CA ASP A 206 -6.74 10.65 14.11
C ASP A 206 -6.50 12.01 13.49
N VAL A 207 -5.27 12.25 13.04
CA VAL A 207 -4.83 13.53 12.48
C VAL A 207 -5.62 13.79 11.20
N ARG A 208 -5.70 12.78 10.31
CA ARG A 208 -6.64 12.77 9.18
C ARG A 208 -8.09 12.77 9.65
N GLY A 209 -8.36 12.01 10.69
CA GLY A 209 -9.66 11.67 11.25
C GLY A 209 -10.63 11.07 10.24
N TYR A 210 -11.73 10.58 10.79
CA TYR A 210 -12.77 9.91 10.03
C TYR A 210 -14.13 10.17 10.67
N ALA A 211 -15.19 10.01 9.90
CA ALA A 211 -16.57 10.21 10.35
C ALA A 211 -17.45 9.05 9.91
N PRO A 212 -18.51 8.71 10.67
CA PRO A 212 -19.43 7.65 10.28
C PRO A 212 -20.11 7.99 8.96
N VAL A 213 -20.39 6.96 8.16
CA VAL A 213 -21.15 7.07 6.92
C VAL A 213 -22.32 6.10 6.92
N ASN A 214 -23.39 6.46 6.23
CA ASN A 214 -24.57 5.60 6.10
C ASN A 214 -24.40 4.61 4.94
N GLU A 215 -23.35 3.80 5.01
CA GLU A 215 -23.04 2.78 4.01
C GLU A 215 -23.34 1.38 4.52
N ALA A 216 -23.58 0.46 3.59
CA ALA A 216 -23.92 -0.91 3.93
C ALA A 216 -22.85 -1.56 4.82
N LYS A 217 -23.30 -2.10 5.96
CA LYS A 217 -22.50 -2.83 6.94
C LYS A 217 -22.46 -4.32 6.62
N GLN A 218 -22.14 -4.61 5.37
CA GLN A 218 -22.03 -5.97 4.86
C GLN A 218 -20.73 -6.08 4.09
N HIS A 219 -20.20 -7.29 4.05
CA HIS A 219 -19.12 -7.60 3.16
C HIS A 219 -19.61 -7.57 1.71
N ILE A 220 -18.74 -7.11 0.82
CA ILE A 220 -19.04 -6.96 -0.59
C ILE A 220 -18.04 -7.79 -1.40
N ARG A 221 -18.46 -8.22 -2.58
CA ARG A 221 -17.54 -8.74 -3.59
C ARG A 221 -17.39 -7.68 -4.65
N ILE A 222 -16.14 -7.31 -4.91
CA ILE A 222 -15.80 -6.48 -6.04
C ILE A 222 -15.10 -7.45 -6.99
N TYR A 223 -15.67 -7.65 -8.17
CA TYR A 223 -15.04 -8.49 -9.19
C TYR A 223 -13.88 -7.71 -9.82
N THR A 224 -12.79 -7.58 -9.07
CA THR A 224 -11.49 -7.19 -9.60
C THR A 224 -10.64 -8.45 -9.72
N PRO A 225 -9.81 -8.57 -10.77
CA PRO A 225 -8.80 -9.62 -10.82
C PRO A 225 -8.00 -9.59 -9.51
N LEU A 226 -7.76 -10.75 -8.90
CA LEU A 226 -6.90 -10.86 -7.72
C LEU A 226 -5.54 -10.21 -8.06
N GLU A 227 -5.12 -9.27 -7.23
CA GLU A 227 -3.79 -8.71 -7.35
C GLU A 227 -2.76 -9.82 -7.10
N PRO A 228 -1.65 -9.89 -7.84
CA PRO A 228 -0.63 -10.93 -7.69
C PRO A 228 0.16 -10.82 -6.37
N VAL A 229 -0.17 -9.83 -5.53
CA VAL A 229 0.51 -9.48 -4.29
C VAL A 229 -0.50 -9.64 -3.16
N ASP A 230 -0.31 -10.67 -2.34
CA ASP A 230 -1.28 -11.07 -1.32
C ASP A 230 -1.46 -9.93 -0.30
N PRO A 231 -2.65 -9.31 -0.22
CA PRO A 231 -2.96 -8.34 0.83
C PRO A 231 -3.00 -9.01 2.21
N PRO A 232 -2.78 -8.25 3.30
CA PRO A 232 -2.96 -8.77 4.65
C PRO A 232 -4.39 -9.24 4.90
N GLN A 233 -4.50 -10.50 5.32
CA GLN A 233 -5.74 -11.22 5.59
C GLN A 233 -6.25 -10.89 7.00
N LEU A 234 -7.36 -10.16 7.07
CA LEU A 234 -8.02 -9.78 8.34
C LEU A 234 -8.75 -10.95 9.00
N THR A 235 -8.84 -12.09 8.32
CA THR A 235 -9.39 -13.35 8.87
C THR A 235 -8.65 -13.82 10.13
N THR A 236 -7.38 -13.44 10.27
CA THR A 236 -6.54 -13.82 11.41
C THR A 236 -6.44 -12.73 12.48
N LEU A 237 -7.08 -11.57 12.30
CA LEU A 237 -7.04 -10.47 13.28
C LEU A 237 -7.60 -10.89 14.64
N GLY A 238 -8.60 -11.76 14.65
CA GLY A 238 -9.18 -12.36 15.84
C GLY A 238 -9.43 -13.85 15.64
N ASN A 239 -9.95 -14.53 16.67
CA ASN A 239 -10.30 -15.94 16.61
C ASN A 239 -11.66 -16.16 15.94
N PHE A 240 -11.77 -15.74 14.68
CA PHE A 240 -13.01 -15.82 13.93
C PHE A 240 -13.31 -17.25 13.45
N THR A 241 -14.49 -17.75 13.75
CA THR A 241 -15.00 -19.03 13.22
C THR A 241 -15.89 -18.86 11.99
N SER A 242 -16.22 -17.61 11.66
CA SER A 242 -17.00 -17.19 10.50
C SER A 242 -16.66 -15.73 10.19
N LEU A 243 -17.05 -15.23 9.02
CA LEU A 243 -16.84 -13.84 8.63
C LEU A 243 -17.41 -12.91 9.72
N PRO A 244 -16.58 -12.08 10.39
CA PRO A 244 -17.04 -11.27 11.50
C PRO A 244 -18.04 -10.22 11.01
N PRO A 245 -19.03 -9.81 11.80
CA PRO A 245 -19.96 -8.77 11.36
C PRO A 245 -19.26 -7.41 11.24
N ILE A 246 -19.60 -6.64 10.21
CA ILE A 246 -19.28 -5.20 10.19
C ILE A 246 -20.36 -4.49 10.99
N VAL A 247 -19.98 -3.79 12.05
CA VAL A 247 -20.89 -3.07 12.95
C VAL A 247 -20.85 -1.55 12.75
N GLY A 248 -19.82 -1.05 12.05
CA GLY A 248 -19.65 0.37 11.72
C GLY A 248 -18.99 0.58 10.36
N THR A 249 -19.34 1.67 9.70
CA THR A 249 -18.71 2.11 8.44
C THR A 249 -18.35 3.58 8.58
N TYR A 250 -17.11 3.92 8.24
CA TYR A 250 -16.59 5.28 8.36
C TYR A 250 -15.75 5.66 7.15
N ARG A 251 -15.52 6.97 7.06
CA ARG A 251 -14.83 7.61 5.95
C ARG A 251 -13.80 8.59 6.49
N ALA A 252 -12.55 8.33 6.14
CA ALA A 252 -11.41 9.18 6.46
C ALA A 252 -11.40 10.40 5.55
N ASN A 253 -10.68 11.44 5.98
CA ASN A 253 -10.48 12.64 5.19
C ASN A 253 -9.19 12.54 4.38
N HIS A 254 -9.13 13.24 3.25
CA HIS A 254 -7.88 13.59 2.59
C HIS A 254 -6.99 14.42 3.52
N TRP A 255 -5.71 14.53 3.16
CA TRP A 255 -4.82 15.52 3.75
C TRP A 255 -4.47 16.55 2.68
N ASP A 256 -4.56 17.83 3.04
CA ASP A 256 -4.08 18.94 2.24
C ASP A 256 -2.65 19.26 2.66
N TRP A 257 -1.69 18.75 1.90
CA TRP A 257 -0.27 18.96 2.15
C TRP A 257 0.18 20.42 1.97
N ASN A 258 -0.49 21.20 1.12
CA ASN A 258 -0.12 22.59 0.89
C ASN A 258 -0.43 23.45 2.11
N ASN A 259 -1.57 23.18 2.76
CA ASN A 259 -2.00 23.89 3.96
C ASN A 259 -1.65 23.15 5.25
N ASN A 260 -1.03 21.96 5.15
CA ASN A 260 -0.78 21.03 6.24
C ASN A 260 -2.01 20.85 7.15
N ALA A 261 -3.16 20.59 6.53
CA ALA A 261 -4.46 20.55 7.19
C ALA A 261 -5.32 19.40 6.68
N ARG A 262 -6.37 19.08 7.44
CA ARG A 262 -7.38 18.10 7.03
C ARG A 262 -8.09 18.57 5.77
N GLY A 263 -8.08 17.74 4.74
CA GLY A 263 -8.79 17.96 3.49
C GLY A 263 -10.25 17.47 3.54
N PRO A 264 -10.96 17.44 2.40
CA PRO A 264 -12.32 16.90 2.31
C PRO A 264 -12.36 15.39 2.57
N ALA A 265 -13.54 14.86 2.88
CA ALA A 265 -13.74 13.41 3.02
C ALA A 265 -13.37 12.67 1.73
N ILE A 266 -12.73 11.50 1.85
CA ILE A 266 -12.39 10.64 0.71
C ILE A 266 -13.69 10.17 0.05
N THR A 267 -13.81 10.31 -1.27
CA THR A 267 -15.03 9.91 -1.99
C THR A 267 -14.92 8.54 -2.65
N VAL A 268 -13.71 8.04 -2.85
CA VAL A 268 -13.45 6.73 -3.44
C VAL A 268 -12.27 6.06 -2.70
N PRO A 269 -12.48 4.91 -2.04
CA PRO A 269 -13.78 4.34 -1.72
C PRO A 269 -14.56 5.21 -0.70
N VAL A 270 -15.89 5.07 -0.65
CA VAL A 270 -16.72 5.80 0.33
C VAL A 270 -16.52 5.27 1.74
N VAL A 271 -16.30 3.96 1.90
CA VAL A 271 -15.92 3.34 3.16
C VAL A 271 -14.42 3.10 3.15
N THR A 272 -13.72 3.73 4.09
CA THR A 272 -12.25 3.62 4.22
C THR A 272 -11.83 3.08 5.58
N VAL A 273 -12.78 2.99 6.52
CA VAL A 273 -12.61 2.38 7.84
C VAL A 273 -13.85 1.54 8.12
N ILE A 274 -13.66 0.32 8.59
CA ILE A 274 -14.74 -0.54 9.06
C ILE A 274 -14.63 -0.73 10.57
N GLY A 275 -15.77 -0.85 11.23
CA GLY A 275 -15.87 -1.36 12.58
C GLY A 275 -16.15 -2.86 12.53
N ILE A 276 -15.19 -3.68 12.94
CA ILE A 276 -15.33 -5.13 13.04
C ILE A 276 -15.96 -5.45 14.39
N GLY A 277 -17.06 -6.20 14.39
CA GLY A 277 -17.73 -6.62 15.62
C GLY A 277 -16.90 -7.67 16.35
N MET A 278 -16.50 -7.36 17.59
CA MET A 278 -15.74 -8.24 18.48
C MET A 278 -16.26 -8.12 19.91
N ASN A 279 -15.94 -9.05 20.80
CA ASN A 279 -16.24 -8.88 22.22
C ASN A 279 -15.11 -8.12 22.91
N PRO A 280 -15.41 -7.20 23.86
CA PRO A 280 -14.40 -6.62 24.72
C PRO A 280 -13.55 -7.71 25.41
N GLY A 281 -12.23 -7.61 25.27
CA GLY A 281 -11.26 -8.58 25.79
C GLY A 281 -10.82 -9.66 24.80
N ASP A 282 -11.45 -9.76 23.62
CA ASP A 282 -10.98 -10.66 22.56
C ASP A 282 -9.55 -10.29 22.14
N LEU A 283 -8.69 -11.29 21.97
CA LEU A 283 -7.31 -11.09 21.54
C LEU A 283 -7.26 -10.55 20.11
N LEU A 284 -6.33 -9.61 19.87
CA LEU A 284 -6.02 -9.07 18.56
C LEU A 284 -4.64 -9.52 18.12
N HIS A 285 -4.58 -10.13 16.94
CA HIS A 285 -3.40 -10.73 16.35
C HIS A 285 -2.97 -9.98 15.09
N THR A 286 -1.66 -10.00 14.81
CA THR A 286 -1.10 -9.46 13.56
C THR A 286 -1.73 -10.18 12.37
N PRO A 287 -2.41 -9.45 11.44
CA PRO A 287 -3.01 -10.07 10.26
C PRO A 287 -1.97 -10.73 9.36
N VAL A 288 -2.27 -11.92 8.86
CA VAL A 288 -1.32 -12.73 8.07
C VAL A 288 -1.33 -12.29 6.62
N SER A 289 -0.18 -12.23 6.00
CA SER A 289 0.04 -11.77 4.62
C SER A 289 1.05 -12.64 3.87
N GLY A 290 1.85 -13.43 4.58
CA GLY A 290 2.97 -14.19 4.02
C GLY A 290 4.23 -13.36 3.78
N TYR A 291 4.23 -12.04 4.08
CA TYR A 291 5.44 -11.23 4.04
C TYR A 291 6.41 -11.62 5.16
N ASP A 292 7.70 -11.71 4.82
CA ASP A 292 8.79 -11.67 5.80
C ASP A 292 9.60 -10.39 5.55
N ILE A 293 9.47 -9.43 6.46
CA ILE A 293 10.24 -8.19 6.40
C ILE A 293 11.67 -8.37 6.97
N GLY A 294 11.98 -9.53 7.53
CA GLY A 294 13.28 -9.96 8.00
C GLY A 294 13.26 -10.35 9.47
N GLY A 295 14.06 -11.35 9.85
CA GLY A 295 14.18 -11.80 11.24
C GLY A 295 12.93 -12.51 11.77
N GLY A 296 12.12 -13.12 10.88
CA GLY A 296 10.87 -13.78 11.24
C GLY A 296 9.78 -12.79 11.66
N LYS A 297 9.85 -11.56 11.14
CA LYS A 297 8.89 -10.48 11.40
C LYS A 297 8.07 -10.24 10.15
N GLU A 298 6.79 -9.98 10.36
CA GLU A 298 5.83 -9.72 9.30
C GLU A 298 5.51 -8.23 9.20
N VAL A 299 5.43 -7.53 10.34
CA VAL A 299 5.12 -6.11 10.38
C VAL A 299 6.04 -5.31 11.26
N MET A 300 6.20 -4.04 10.92
CA MET A 300 6.85 -3.02 11.74
C MET A 300 5.81 -2.06 12.33
N VAL A 301 5.96 -1.68 13.59
CA VAL A 301 5.07 -0.74 14.28
C VAL A 301 5.55 0.70 14.05
N LEU A 302 4.74 1.49 13.35
CA LEU A 302 5.01 2.90 13.08
C LEU A 302 4.50 3.83 14.17
N PHE A 303 3.39 3.45 14.83
CA PHE A 303 2.76 4.23 15.88
C PHE A 303 2.02 3.34 16.87
N ALA A 304 2.18 3.62 18.16
CA ALA A 304 1.43 2.96 19.22
C ALA A 304 1.08 3.93 20.34
N THR A 305 -0.16 3.88 20.79
CA THR A 305 -0.63 4.44 22.06
C THR A 305 -1.40 3.35 22.81
N GLN A 306 -1.92 3.64 24.00
CA GLN A 306 -2.73 2.67 24.74
C GLN A 306 -3.95 2.17 23.93
N THR A 307 -4.51 2.98 23.02
CA THR A 307 -5.75 2.64 22.30
C THR A 307 -5.66 2.65 20.79
N LYS A 308 -4.46 2.86 20.23
CA LYS A 308 -4.24 2.99 18.79
C LYS A 308 -2.95 2.31 18.38
N LEU A 309 -2.98 1.65 17.24
CA LEU A 309 -1.82 1.00 16.66
C LEU A 309 -1.77 1.30 15.17
N THR A 310 -0.56 1.49 14.63
CA THR A 310 -0.33 1.50 13.20
C THR A 310 0.85 0.60 12.87
N ILE A 311 0.61 -0.38 12.02
CA ILE A 311 1.59 -1.37 11.56
C ILE A 311 1.74 -1.28 10.06
N LYS A 312 2.90 -1.71 9.55
CA LYS A 312 3.21 -1.73 8.12
C LYS A 312 3.94 -3.01 7.74
N TYR A 313 3.64 -3.52 6.55
CA TYR A 313 4.20 -4.75 5.97
C TYR A 313 5.50 -4.52 5.18
N THR A 314 6.17 -3.40 5.44
CA THR A 314 7.51 -3.10 4.90
C THR A 314 8.33 -2.37 5.97
N ARG A 315 9.61 -2.10 5.68
CA ARG A 315 10.58 -1.57 6.65
C ARG A 315 10.85 -0.08 6.55
N GLU A 316 10.23 0.63 5.62
CA GLU A 316 10.38 2.09 5.56
C GLU A 316 9.53 2.75 6.65
N ASP A 317 10.13 3.69 7.37
CA ASP A 317 9.48 4.48 8.41
C ASP A 317 8.59 5.59 7.82
N ASN A 318 7.59 5.20 7.04
CA ASN A 318 6.58 6.04 6.41
C ASN A 318 5.46 5.15 5.86
N MET A 319 4.37 5.73 5.36
CA MET A 319 3.26 4.98 4.75
C MET A 319 3.20 5.11 3.23
N ALA A 320 4.31 5.46 2.57
CA ALA A 320 4.30 5.77 1.14
C ALA A 320 4.05 4.54 0.26
N TYR A 321 4.67 3.41 0.59
CA TYR A 321 4.62 2.17 -0.20
C TYR A 321 4.23 0.96 0.65
N GLY A 322 3.53 0.01 0.02
CA GLY A 322 3.11 -1.23 0.67
C GLY A 322 1.90 -1.06 1.58
N TYR A 323 1.48 -2.17 2.19
CA TYR A 323 0.31 -2.19 3.05
C TYR A 323 0.61 -1.62 4.44
N GLY A 324 -0.28 -0.78 4.93
CA GLY A 324 -0.26 -0.23 6.28
C GLY A 324 -1.65 -0.28 6.91
N LEU A 325 -1.73 -0.74 8.16
CA LEU A 325 -2.99 -0.90 8.88
C LEU A 325 -3.03 0.05 10.06
N HIS A 326 -4.17 0.72 10.22
CA HIS A 326 -4.49 1.51 11.39
C HIS A 326 -5.56 0.80 12.21
N PHE A 327 -5.34 0.72 13.51
CA PHE A 327 -6.30 0.21 14.49
C PHE A 327 -6.64 1.31 15.48
N ASP A 328 -7.94 1.45 15.75
CA ASP A 328 -8.46 2.38 16.74
C ASP A 328 -9.53 1.70 17.60
N ASP A 329 -9.71 2.25 18.81
CA ASP A 329 -10.59 1.73 19.87
C ASP A 329 -10.23 0.30 20.32
N ILE A 330 -8.94 0.05 20.44
CA ILE A 330 -8.38 -1.20 20.97
C ILE A 330 -7.70 -0.95 22.32
N CYS A 331 -7.18 -2.00 22.95
CA CYS A 331 -6.20 -1.90 24.02
C CYS A 331 -4.90 -2.55 23.54
N VAL A 332 -3.94 -1.71 23.15
CA VAL A 332 -2.61 -2.18 22.75
C VAL A 332 -1.87 -2.71 23.97
N ASP A 333 -1.13 -3.80 23.81
CA ASP A 333 -0.35 -4.39 24.89
C ASP A 333 0.62 -3.35 25.48
N PRO A 334 0.63 -3.15 26.81
CA PRO A 334 1.43 -2.09 27.43
C PRO A 334 2.94 -2.27 27.20
N ASN A 335 3.43 -3.50 27.01
CA ASN A 335 4.85 -3.72 26.71
C ASN A 335 5.20 -3.32 25.27
N LEU A 336 4.25 -3.47 24.33
CA LEU A 336 4.43 -2.98 22.96
C LEU A 336 4.44 -1.45 22.91
N VAL A 337 3.54 -0.80 23.65
CA VAL A 337 3.50 0.67 23.78
C VAL A 337 4.80 1.19 24.40
N ALA A 338 5.29 0.54 25.46
CA ALA A 338 6.55 0.92 26.10
C ALA A 338 7.74 0.79 25.13
N LEU A 339 7.85 -0.34 24.42
CA LEU A 339 8.90 -0.57 23.44
C LEU A 339 8.85 0.45 22.30
N TYR A 340 7.65 0.74 21.77
CA TYR A 340 7.45 1.78 20.78
C TYR A 340 7.94 3.14 21.25
N ASN A 341 7.52 3.57 22.44
CA ASN A 341 7.91 4.87 22.99
C ASN A 341 9.43 4.97 23.17
N GLN A 342 10.06 3.90 23.65
CA GLN A 342 11.51 3.83 23.78
C GLN A 342 12.20 4.01 22.42
N MET A 343 11.83 3.20 21.43
CA MET A 343 12.43 3.25 20.09
C MET A 343 12.18 4.59 19.38
N ASN A 344 10.98 5.15 19.56
CA ASN A 344 10.62 6.47 19.04
C ASN A 344 11.50 7.57 19.64
N SER A 345 11.73 7.54 20.96
CA SER A 345 12.62 8.49 21.64
C SER A 345 14.10 8.34 21.27
N GLN A 346 14.49 7.16 20.77
CA GLN A 346 15.86 6.85 20.31
C GLN A 346 16.08 7.18 18.82
N GLY A 347 15.15 7.86 18.17
CA GLY A 347 15.31 8.33 16.79
C GLY A 347 14.89 7.33 15.71
N ARG A 348 14.11 6.29 16.06
CA ARG A 348 13.35 5.45 15.12
C ARG A 348 14.16 4.65 14.08
N HIS A 349 15.48 4.58 14.19
CA HIS A 349 16.30 3.73 13.31
C HIS A 349 16.02 2.22 13.49
N ILE A 350 15.49 1.87 14.65
CA ILE A 350 15.00 0.55 15.01
C ILE A 350 13.60 0.77 15.57
N LEU A 351 12.63 -0.05 15.17
CA LEU A 351 11.23 0.04 15.61
C LEU A 351 10.73 -1.33 16.09
N PRO A 352 9.68 -1.38 16.93
CA PRO A 352 9.05 -2.65 17.29
C PRO A 352 8.57 -3.39 16.05
N ALA A 353 8.64 -4.71 16.07
CA ALA A 353 8.20 -5.56 14.99
C ALA A 353 7.50 -6.81 15.52
N LEU A 354 6.43 -7.21 14.82
CA LEU A 354 5.59 -8.34 15.20
C LEU A 354 5.75 -9.48 14.19
N SER A 355 5.76 -10.69 14.71
CA SER A 355 5.72 -11.92 13.92
C SER A 355 4.28 -12.22 13.49
N GLU A 356 4.15 -13.12 12.52
CA GLU A 356 2.86 -13.60 12.04
C GLU A 356 1.98 -14.11 13.19
N GLY A 357 0.72 -13.65 13.24
CA GLY A 357 -0.24 -14.04 14.27
C GLY A 357 0.11 -13.61 15.70
N GLU A 358 1.16 -12.81 15.91
CA GLU A 358 1.57 -12.34 17.23
C GLU A 358 0.50 -11.43 17.83
N VAL A 359 0.13 -11.67 19.09
CA VAL A 359 -0.87 -10.87 19.81
C VAL A 359 -0.30 -9.49 20.14
N PHE A 360 -0.96 -8.44 19.65
CA PHE A 360 -0.56 -7.06 19.92
C PHE A 360 -1.49 -6.32 20.89
N GLY A 361 -2.63 -6.89 21.23
CA GLY A 361 -3.61 -6.22 22.09
C GLY A 361 -4.91 -7.00 22.25
N VAL A 362 -5.94 -6.30 22.71
CA VAL A 362 -7.31 -6.81 22.86
C VAL A 362 -8.34 -5.79 22.37
N ALA A 363 -9.51 -6.27 21.96
CA ALA A 363 -10.65 -5.41 21.66
C ALA A 363 -11.10 -4.68 22.93
N ARG A 364 -11.24 -3.35 22.86
CA ARG A 364 -11.65 -2.54 24.02
C ARG A 364 -13.16 -2.50 24.17
N THR A 365 -13.87 -2.35 23.06
CA THR A 365 -15.32 -2.21 22.98
C THR A 365 -15.90 -3.35 22.13
N GLY A 366 -17.19 -3.25 21.80
CA GLY A 366 -17.85 -4.18 20.86
C GLY A 366 -17.41 -4.00 19.39
N GLU A 367 -16.49 -3.07 19.12
CA GLU A 367 -16.08 -2.66 17.79
C GLU A 367 -14.58 -2.39 17.75
N VAL A 368 -13.86 -3.02 16.82
CA VAL A 368 -12.48 -2.67 16.47
C VAL A 368 -12.49 -1.92 15.14
N LYS A 369 -12.00 -0.68 15.14
CA LYS A 369 -11.97 0.15 13.94
C LYS A 369 -10.67 -0.09 13.18
N VAL A 370 -10.78 -0.50 11.93
CA VAL A 370 -9.62 -0.84 11.08
C VAL A 370 -9.69 -0.07 9.78
N ALA A 371 -8.55 0.51 9.38
CA ALA A 371 -8.33 1.08 8.06
C ALA A 371 -7.06 0.48 7.45
N VAL A 372 -7.07 0.27 6.14
CA VAL A 372 -5.91 -0.19 5.37
C VAL A 372 -5.54 0.90 4.39
N ARG A 373 -4.24 1.11 4.27
CA ARG A 373 -3.62 1.79 3.15
C ARG A 373 -2.88 0.78 2.31
N ASP A 374 -3.01 0.93 1.00
CA ASP A 374 -2.10 0.36 0.02
C ASP A 374 -1.42 1.52 -0.70
N THR A 375 -0.10 1.63 -0.51
CA THR A 375 0.74 2.56 -1.28
C THR A 375 0.17 3.99 -1.32
N GLY A 376 -0.23 4.50 -0.15
CA GLY A 376 -0.82 5.84 -0.04
C GLY A 376 -2.34 5.91 0.02
N ALA A 377 -3.04 5.00 -0.63
CA ALA A 377 -4.48 5.06 -0.83
C ALA A 377 -5.23 4.23 0.22
N PHE A 378 -6.32 4.79 0.77
CA PHE A 378 -7.22 4.01 1.63
C PHE A 378 -8.04 3.03 0.80
N GLN A 379 -8.24 1.84 1.35
CA GLN A 379 -8.97 0.73 0.70
C GLN A 379 -10.33 0.46 1.36
N ASP A 380 -11.21 -0.25 0.64
CA ASP A 380 -12.51 -0.69 1.16
C ASP A 380 -12.41 -2.09 1.75
N LEU A 381 -12.24 -2.17 3.07
CA LEU A 381 -12.04 -3.44 3.79
C LEU A 381 -13.28 -4.35 3.77
N ARG A 382 -14.42 -3.90 3.22
CA ARG A 382 -15.61 -4.77 3.08
C ARG A 382 -15.41 -5.82 2.00
N GLU A 383 -14.45 -5.63 1.11
CA GLU A 383 -14.18 -6.52 -0.02
C GLU A 383 -13.67 -7.89 0.44
N ILE A 384 -14.48 -8.93 0.24
CA ILE A 384 -14.16 -10.29 0.72
C ILE A 384 -12.95 -10.86 -0.01
N ASP A 385 -12.89 -10.63 -1.32
CA ASP A 385 -11.94 -11.31 -2.21
C ASP A 385 -10.49 -10.89 -1.95
N ASN A 386 -10.26 -9.71 -1.33
CA ASN A 386 -8.93 -9.25 -0.96
C ASN A 386 -8.62 -9.48 0.52
N TRP A 387 -9.52 -9.14 1.45
CA TRP A 387 -9.15 -9.06 2.88
C TRP A 387 -9.60 -10.26 3.72
N TRP A 388 -10.42 -11.15 3.15
CA TRP A 388 -11.18 -12.16 3.91
C TRP A 388 -11.16 -13.56 3.29
N GLU A 389 -10.08 -13.95 2.61
CA GLU A 389 -10.05 -15.12 1.73
C GLU A 389 -10.40 -16.45 2.41
N ALA A 390 -10.05 -16.63 3.69
CA ALA A 390 -10.34 -17.88 4.41
C ALA A 390 -11.85 -18.16 4.61
N PHE A 391 -12.73 -17.20 4.25
CA PHE A 391 -14.18 -17.33 4.31
C PHE A 391 -14.86 -17.37 2.93
N LEU A 392 -14.08 -17.49 1.86
CA LEU A 392 -14.53 -17.76 0.49
C LEU A 392 -14.80 -19.27 0.30
#